data_AF-A0A0V0X889-F1
#
_entry.id   AF-A0A0V0X889-F1
#
_cell.length_a   1.000
_cell.length_b   1.000
_cell.length_c   1.000
_cell.angle_alpha   90.00
_cell.angle_beta   90.00
_cell.angle_gamma   90.00
#
_symmetry.space_group_name_H-M   'P 1'
#
loop_
_entity.id
_entity.type
_entity.pdbx_description
1 polymer ?
#
loop_
_entity_poly.entity_id
_entity_poly.type
_entity_poly.pdbx_seq_one_letter_code
_entity_poly.pdbx_strand_id
1 'polypeptide(L)'
;MGNRSSVDSSSVVDLPQNGVPDQARLVNAYKRLIKPRYTWALFANGTAVVINDEKYDTTTVETATQYAFKKLKANVRDKPTTPLADISAQYLRWLDGWLVAYKCRRITTFIPMDDDAATALGGQDPAMFGLLGRLLRNKDAEELRIVHLQLGTD
;
A
#
# COMPACT_ATOMS: atom_id res chain seq x y z
N MET A 1 23.03 -45.42 -1.47
CA MET A 1 23.94 -44.28 -1.67
C MET A 1 23.08 -43.04 -1.88
N GLY A 2 23.13 -42.11 -0.92
CA GLY A 2 22.22 -40.96 -0.85
C GLY A 2 22.54 -39.92 -1.90
N ASN A 3 21.51 -39.48 -2.64
CA ASN A 3 21.59 -38.28 -3.44
C ASN A 3 21.34 -37.07 -2.55
N ARG A 4 22.32 -36.17 -2.54
CA ARG A 4 22.34 -34.93 -1.78
C ARG A 4 21.29 -33.98 -2.33
N SER A 5 20.30 -33.64 -1.51
CA SER A 5 19.42 -32.50 -1.71
C SER A 5 20.27 -31.23 -1.65
N SER A 6 20.41 -30.55 -2.78
CA SER A 6 20.81 -29.13 -2.81
C SER A 6 19.60 -28.34 -2.31
N VAL A 7 19.69 -27.83 -1.08
CA VAL A 7 18.70 -26.93 -0.51
C VAL A 7 19.01 -25.54 -1.06
N ASP A 8 18.27 -25.16 -2.10
CA ASP A 8 18.32 -23.81 -2.65
C ASP A 8 17.68 -22.85 -1.65
N SER A 9 18.52 -22.07 -0.96
CA SER A 9 18.11 -21.10 0.04
C SER A 9 17.80 -19.77 -0.66
N SER A 10 16.62 -19.71 -1.27
CA SER A 10 16.05 -18.48 -1.81
C SER A 10 14.57 -18.46 -1.48
N SER A 11 14.23 -18.16 -0.23
CA SER A 11 12.86 -17.77 0.15
C SER A 11 12.64 -16.31 -0.29
N VAL A 12 12.72 -16.08 -1.59
CA VAL A 12 12.08 -14.95 -2.23
C VAL A 12 10.63 -15.39 -2.38
N VAL A 13 9.74 -14.76 -1.61
CA VAL A 13 8.31 -14.94 -1.81
C VAL A 13 8.03 -14.46 -3.22
N ASP A 14 7.84 -15.37 -4.17
CA ASP A 14 7.44 -15.04 -5.53
C ASP A 14 6.09 -14.35 -5.42
N LEU A 15 6.12 -13.01 -5.50
CA LEU A 15 4.94 -12.20 -5.68
C LEU A 15 4.21 -12.76 -6.91
N PRO A 16 2.90 -13.04 -6.83
CA PRO A 16 2.17 -13.57 -7.97
C PRO A 16 2.42 -12.67 -9.20
N GLN A 17 2.97 -13.26 -10.26
CA GLN A 17 3.43 -12.54 -11.46
C GLN A 17 2.29 -12.04 -12.38
N ASN A 18 1.06 -11.91 -11.88
CA ASN A 18 -0.06 -11.40 -12.66
C ASN A 18 -0.81 -10.29 -11.90
N GLY A 19 -0.93 -9.14 -12.57
CA GLY A 19 -1.90 -8.11 -12.23
C GLY A 19 -1.30 -6.90 -11.52
N VAL A 20 -1.17 -5.79 -12.25
CA VAL A 20 -1.37 -4.49 -11.61
C VAL A 20 -2.71 -4.60 -10.87
N PRO A 21 -2.79 -4.37 -9.55
CA PRO A 21 -4.04 -4.51 -8.81
C PRO A 21 -5.11 -3.66 -9.49
N ASP A 22 -6.33 -4.19 -9.60
CA ASP A 22 -7.45 -3.52 -10.26
C ASP A 22 -7.58 -2.09 -9.71
N GLN A 23 -7.14 -1.12 -10.52
CA GLN A 23 -7.05 0.27 -10.11
C GLN A 23 -8.42 0.82 -9.78
N ALA A 24 -9.48 0.36 -10.47
CA ALA A 24 -10.84 0.77 -10.17
C ALA A 24 -11.26 0.28 -8.77
N ARG A 25 -10.90 -0.96 -8.41
CA ARG A 25 -11.14 -1.52 -7.07
C ARG A 25 -10.39 -0.74 -5.99
N LEU A 26 -9.12 -0.40 -6.22
CA LEU A 26 -8.32 0.42 -5.29
C LEU A 26 -8.93 1.82 -5.09
N VAL A 27 -9.30 2.49 -6.18
CA VAL A 27 -9.95 3.82 -6.13
C VAL A 27 -11.27 3.74 -5.37
N ASN A 28 -12.09 2.74 -5.65
CA ASN A 28 -13.38 2.55 -4.98
C ASN A 28 -13.22 2.26 -3.49
N ALA A 29 -12.22 1.45 -3.10
CA ALA A 29 -11.90 1.21 -1.70
C ALA A 29 -11.56 2.53 -0.99
N TYR A 30 -10.66 3.33 -1.55
CA TYR A 30 -10.24 4.59 -0.92
C TYR A 30 -11.30 5.68 -0.91
N LYS A 31 -12.17 5.76 -1.92
CA LYS A 31 -13.36 6.64 -1.89
C LYS A 31 -14.29 6.33 -0.72
N ARG A 32 -14.34 5.07 -0.25
CA ARG A 32 -15.13 4.68 0.93
C ARG A 32 -14.38 4.87 2.24
N LEU A 33 -13.05 4.82 2.22
CA LEU A 33 -12.20 5.00 3.41
C LEU A 33 -11.96 6.47 3.76
N ILE A 34 -11.89 7.35 2.77
CA ILE A 34 -11.50 8.76 2.92
C ILE A 34 -12.72 9.65 2.69
N LYS A 35 -12.96 10.59 3.62
CA LYS A 35 -14.07 11.54 3.46
C LYS A 35 -13.83 12.44 2.23
N PRO A 36 -14.87 12.79 1.46
CA PRO A 36 -14.74 13.58 0.23
C PRO A 36 -14.00 14.92 0.38
N ARG A 37 -14.11 15.56 1.55
CA ARG A 37 -13.44 16.82 1.88
C ARG A 37 -11.91 16.76 1.96
N TYR A 38 -11.32 15.57 1.95
CA TYR A 38 -9.87 15.43 2.00
C TYR A 38 -9.28 15.27 0.61
N THR A 39 -8.19 15.98 0.36
CA THR A 39 -7.33 15.72 -0.80
C THR A 39 -6.50 14.45 -0.54
N TRP A 40 -6.41 13.56 -1.51
CA TRP A 40 -5.57 12.35 -1.41
C TRP A 40 -5.11 11.86 -2.77
N ALA A 41 -3.94 11.20 -2.77
CA ALA A 41 -3.35 10.56 -3.95
C ALA A 41 -3.25 9.05 -3.73
N LEU A 42 -3.54 8.26 -4.76
CA LEU A 42 -3.38 6.82 -4.82
C LEU A 42 -2.26 6.46 -5.79
N PHE A 43 -1.36 5.61 -5.33
CA PHE A 43 -0.27 5.06 -6.12
C PHE A 43 -0.62 3.66 -6.64
N ALA A 44 0.08 3.24 -7.70
CA ALA A 44 -0.27 2.09 -8.52
C ALA A 44 -0.31 0.76 -7.75
N ASN A 45 0.47 0.60 -6.70
CA ASN A 45 0.54 -0.63 -5.90
C ASN A 45 -0.35 -0.57 -4.64
N GLY A 46 -1.26 0.42 -4.57
CA GLY A 46 -2.30 0.50 -3.54
C GLY A 46 -1.97 1.40 -2.35
N THR A 47 -0.82 2.08 -2.34
CA THR A 47 -0.53 3.08 -1.31
C THR A 47 -1.33 4.35 -1.56
N ALA A 48 -2.03 4.85 -0.54
CA ALA A 48 -2.64 6.18 -0.56
C ALA A 48 -1.95 7.13 0.41
N VAL A 49 -1.83 8.40 -0.01
CA VAL A 49 -1.37 9.52 0.81
C VAL A 49 -2.52 10.52 0.97
N VAL A 50 -2.97 10.71 2.21
CA VAL A 50 -3.95 11.74 2.56
C VAL A 50 -3.23 13.05 2.84
N ILE A 51 -3.68 14.11 2.16
CA ILE A 51 -3.12 15.45 2.25
C ILE A 51 -4.08 16.31 3.06
N ASN A 52 -3.67 16.63 4.29
CA ASN A 52 -4.43 17.48 5.21
C ASN A 52 -3.47 18.40 5.95
N ASP A 53 -2.71 19.17 5.21
CA ASP A 53 -1.67 20.04 5.76
C ASP A 53 -2.10 21.48 5.51
N GLU A 54 -2.56 22.16 6.55
CA GLU A 54 -3.03 23.55 6.51
C GLU A 54 -1.96 24.51 5.96
N LYS A 55 -0.70 24.08 5.93
CA LYS A 55 0.43 24.84 5.39
C LYS A 55 0.72 24.58 3.91
N TYR A 56 0.06 23.60 3.30
CA TYR A 56 0.24 23.27 1.89
C TYR A 56 -1.02 23.60 1.11
N ASP A 57 -0.86 24.41 0.07
CA ASP A 57 -1.90 24.59 -0.92
C ASP A 57 -2.13 23.26 -1.65
N THR A 58 -3.33 22.71 -1.52
CA THR A 58 -3.74 21.47 -2.19
C THR A 58 -4.90 21.70 -3.15
N THR A 59 -5.15 22.96 -3.51
CA THR A 59 -6.23 23.35 -4.43
C THR A 59 -5.91 22.97 -5.88
N THR A 60 -4.66 22.62 -6.18
CA THR A 60 -4.21 22.23 -7.52
C THR A 60 -3.69 20.80 -7.57
N VAL A 61 -3.83 20.18 -8.74
CA VAL A 61 -3.29 18.84 -9.04
C VAL A 61 -1.77 18.80 -8.86
N GLU A 62 -1.07 19.86 -9.29
CA GLU A 62 0.39 19.92 -9.24
C GLU A 62 0.90 19.91 -7.80
N THR A 63 0.39 20.82 -6.95
CA THR A 63 0.85 20.94 -5.57
C THR A 63 0.51 19.72 -4.73
N ALA A 64 -0.68 19.14 -4.94
CA ALA A 64 -1.08 17.89 -4.31
C ALA A 64 -0.17 16.71 -4.73
N THR A 65 0.18 16.63 -6.01
CA THR A 65 1.11 15.60 -6.53
C THR A 65 2.50 15.73 -5.89
N GLN A 66 3.07 16.93 -5.88
CA GLN A 66 4.38 17.18 -5.28
C GLN A 66 4.39 16.85 -3.78
N TYR A 67 3.33 17.19 -3.06
CA TYR A 67 3.20 16.82 -1.64
C TYR A 67 3.14 15.30 -1.47
N ALA A 68 2.32 14.60 -2.25
CA ALA A 68 2.18 13.15 -2.16
C ALA A 68 3.54 12.46 -2.36
N PHE A 69 4.31 12.86 -3.38
CA PHE A 69 5.66 12.34 -3.63
C PHE A 69 6.61 12.59 -2.46
N LYS A 70 6.68 13.84 -1.98
CA LYS A 70 7.55 14.22 -0.85
C LYS A 70 7.19 13.43 0.40
N LYS A 71 5.89 13.31 0.69
CA LYS A 71 5.38 12.64 1.87
C LYS A 71 5.67 11.14 1.81
N LEU A 72 5.42 10.49 0.68
CA LEU A 72 5.68 9.08 0.50
C LEU A 72 7.17 8.77 0.68
N LYS A 73 8.06 9.45 -0.06
CA LYS A 73 9.52 9.28 0.04
C LYS A 73 10.08 9.49 1.45
N ALA A 74 9.52 10.43 2.20
CA ALA A 74 9.96 10.69 3.58
C ALA A 74 9.63 9.53 4.54
N ASN A 75 8.71 8.63 4.18
CA ASN A 75 8.15 7.62 5.08
C ASN A 75 8.41 6.16 4.66
N VAL A 76 9.28 5.92 3.67
CA VAL A 76 9.69 4.57 3.19
C VAL A 76 11.16 4.22 3.48
N ARG A 77 11.80 4.86 4.47
CA ARG A 77 13.19 4.57 4.85
C ARG A 77 13.35 3.27 5.66
N ASP A 78 12.66 2.22 5.25
CA ASP A 78 12.72 0.91 5.91
C ASP A 78 13.96 0.16 5.41
N LYS A 79 14.80 -0.30 6.34
CA LYS A 79 15.88 -1.27 6.08
C LYS A 79 15.32 -2.68 6.29
N PRO A 80 15.99 -3.75 5.78
CA PRO A 80 15.55 -5.14 6.00
C PRO A 80 15.33 -5.51 7.48
N THR A 81 15.98 -4.81 8.41
CA THR A 81 15.87 -5.01 9.86
C THR A 81 14.89 -4.06 10.55
N THR A 82 14.21 -3.18 9.81
CA THR A 82 13.27 -2.22 10.41
C THR A 82 12.11 -2.99 11.07
N PRO A 83 11.88 -2.79 12.38
CA PRO A 83 10.84 -3.50 13.11
C PRO A 83 9.45 -3.38 12.47
N LEU A 84 8.64 -4.42 12.59
CA LEU A 84 7.24 -4.41 12.16
C LEU A 84 6.30 -3.74 13.17
N ALA A 85 6.77 -3.38 14.36
CA ALA A 85 5.95 -2.77 15.42
C ALA A 85 5.27 -1.45 15.00
N ASP A 86 5.80 -0.78 13.97
CA ASP A 86 5.25 0.45 13.40
C ASP A 86 4.23 0.20 12.27
N ILE A 87 3.84 -1.06 12.03
CA ILE A 87 2.89 -1.49 11.00
C ILE A 87 1.74 -2.28 11.64
N SER A 88 0.51 -1.95 11.23
CA SER A 88 -0.66 -2.76 11.53
C SER A 88 -1.38 -3.11 10.25
N ALA A 89 -1.85 -4.35 10.14
CA ALA A 89 -2.70 -4.79 9.04
C ALA A 89 -4.05 -5.23 9.60
N GLN A 90 -5.13 -4.77 8.98
CA GLN A 90 -6.49 -5.10 9.38
C GLN A 90 -7.28 -5.56 8.15
N TYR A 91 -7.91 -6.73 8.26
CA TYR A 91 -8.85 -7.17 7.23
C TYR A 91 -10.16 -6.39 7.33
N LEU A 92 -10.57 -5.79 6.22
CA LEU A 92 -11.80 -5.03 6.09
C LEU A 92 -12.79 -5.84 5.26
N ARG A 93 -13.65 -6.63 5.95
CA ARG A 93 -14.65 -7.51 5.33
C ARG A 93 -15.56 -6.81 4.32
N TRP A 94 -15.82 -5.52 4.48
CA TRP A 94 -16.74 -4.75 3.63
C TRP A 94 -16.06 -4.16 2.37
N LEU A 95 -14.74 -4.32 2.26
CA LEU A 95 -13.92 -3.98 1.10
C LEU A 95 -13.24 -5.22 0.48
N ASP A 96 -13.39 -6.37 1.11
CA ASP A 96 -12.69 -7.61 0.76
C ASP A 96 -11.18 -7.37 0.57
N GLY A 97 -10.51 -6.88 1.62
CA GLY A 97 -9.09 -6.59 1.52
C GLY A 97 -8.45 -6.18 2.84
N TRP A 98 -7.13 -6.09 2.82
CA TRP A 98 -6.32 -5.68 3.96
C TRP A 98 -5.96 -4.21 3.86
N LEU A 99 -6.23 -3.47 4.92
CA LEU A 99 -5.71 -2.12 5.10
C LEU A 99 -4.47 -2.19 5.98
N VAL A 100 -3.35 -1.76 5.42
CA VAL A 100 -2.07 -1.65 6.12
C VAL A 100 -1.86 -0.20 6.51
N ALA A 101 -1.74 0.05 7.81
CA ALA A 101 -1.42 1.35 8.37
C ALA A 101 0.04 1.36 8.87
N TYR A 102 0.64 2.54 8.81
CA TYR A 102 2.02 2.78 9.23
C TYR A 102 2.05 3.83 10.33
N LYS A 103 3.21 4.00 10.96
CA LYS A 103 3.49 5.11 11.90
C LYS A 103 2.99 6.47 11.39
N CYS A 104 3.18 6.76 10.10
CA CYS A 104 2.55 7.92 9.49
C CYS A 104 1.08 7.61 9.16
N ARG A 105 0.16 8.07 10.01
CA ARG A 105 -1.30 7.86 9.87
C ARG A 105 -1.92 8.37 8.57
N ARG A 106 -1.19 9.18 7.79
CA ARG A 106 -1.63 9.73 6.51
C ARG A 106 -1.22 8.88 5.31
N ILE A 107 -0.53 7.78 5.56
CA ILE A 107 -0.11 6.82 4.54
C ILE A 107 -0.73 5.49 4.93
N THR A 108 -1.36 4.84 3.98
CA THR A 108 -1.88 3.48 4.13
C THR A 108 -1.68 2.74 2.82
N THR A 109 -1.72 1.41 2.85
CA THR A 109 -1.74 0.58 1.65
C THR A 109 -2.92 -0.36 1.74
N PHE A 110 -3.76 -0.38 0.70
CA PHE A 110 -4.86 -1.32 0.61
C PHE A 110 -4.50 -2.46 -0.34
N ILE A 111 -4.67 -3.69 0.13
CA ILE A 111 -4.38 -4.92 -0.61
C ILE A 111 -5.72 -5.62 -0.82
N PRO A 112 -6.32 -5.53 -2.03
CA PRO A 112 -7.53 -6.26 -2.35
C PRO A 112 -7.29 -7.77 -2.22
N MET A 113 -8.24 -8.49 -1.64
CA MET A 113 -8.27 -9.95 -1.63
C MET A 113 -9.31 -10.40 -2.65
N ASP A 114 -8.90 -11.14 -3.67
CA ASP A 114 -9.79 -12.03 -4.39
C ASP A 114 -9.74 -13.44 -3.77
N ASP A 115 -10.71 -14.28 -4.15
CA ASP A 115 -10.83 -15.64 -3.62
C ASP A 115 -9.55 -16.47 -3.90
N ASP A 116 -8.86 -16.16 -5.00
CA ASP A 116 -7.62 -16.81 -5.41
C ASP A 116 -6.42 -16.36 -4.55
N ALA A 117 -6.29 -15.07 -4.24
CA ALA A 117 -5.21 -14.54 -3.38
C ALA A 117 -5.29 -15.05 -1.94
N ALA A 118 -6.50 -15.26 -1.41
CA ALA A 118 -6.69 -15.80 -0.07
C ALA A 118 -6.11 -17.22 0.06
N THR A 119 -6.19 -18.00 -1.01
CA THR A 119 -5.69 -19.37 -1.08
C THR A 119 -4.17 -19.39 -1.32
N ALA A 120 -3.67 -18.53 -2.20
CA ALA A 120 -2.24 -18.46 -2.55
C ALA A 120 -1.33 -17.99 -1.40
N LEU A 121 -1.84 -17.12 -0.52
CA LEU A 121 -1.04 -16.54 0.58
C LEU A 121 -1.04 -17.40 1.87
N GLY A 122 -1.62 -18.61 1.84
CA GLY A 122 -1.49 -19.55 2.97
C GLY A 122 -2.20 -19.13 4.26
N GLY A 123 -3.12 -18.15 4.19
CA GLY A 123 -3.97 -17.75 5.31
C GLY A 123 -4.12 -16.23 5.49
N GLN A 124 -4.96 -15.84 6.44
CA GLN A 124 -5.26 -14.45 6.81
C GLN A 124 -4.36 -13.94 7.95
N ASP A 125 -3.03 -14.10 7.84
CA ASP A 125 -2.08 -13.62 8.86
C ASP A 125 -1.81 -12.10 8.72
N PRO A 126 -2.19 -11.26 9.71
CA PRO A 126 -1.91 -9.83 9.68
C PRO A 126 -0.42 -9.47 9.50
N ALA A 127 0.51 -10.27 10.04
CA ALA A 127 1.93 -9.96 9.96
C ALA A 127 2.45 -10.04 8.52
N MET A 128 2.04 -11.07 7.79
CA MET A 128 2.35 -11.25 6.37
C MET A 128 1.78 -10.11 5.51
N PHE A 129 0.52 -9.70 5.73
CA PHE A 129 -0.05 -8.57 4.99
C PHE A 129 0.59 -7.23 5.36
N GLY A 130 1.04 -7.07 6.60
CA GLY A 130 1.85 -5.92 7.01
C GLY A 130 3.17 -5.84 6.23
N LEU A 131 3.87 -6.97 6.04
CA LEU A 131 5.09 -7.07 5.23
C LEU A 131 4.81 -6.80 3.75
N LEU A 132 3.78 -7.43 3.18
CA LEU A 132 3.39 -7.20 1.79
C LEU A 132 3.05 -5.72 1.55
N GLY A 133 2.27 -5.10 2.43
CA GLY A 133 1.97 -3.68 2.34
C GLY A 133 3.22 -2.81 2.41
N ARG A 134 4.20 -3.16 3.24
CA ARG A 134 5.50 -2.46 3.27
C ARG A 134 6.22 -2.56 1.92
N LEU A 135 6.29 -3.75 1.33
CA LEU A 135 6.93 -3.96 0.03
C LEU A 135 6.26 -3.14 -1.08
N LEU A 136 4.92 -3.19 -1.16
CA LEU A 136 4.15 -2.43 -2.14
C LEU A 136 4.33 -0.91 -1.96
N ARG A 137 4.33 -0.42 -0.72
CA ARG A 137 4.59 0.99 -0.42
C ARG A 137 6.00 1.43 -0.83
N ASN A 138 7.01 0.59 -0.58
CA ASN A 138 8.37 0.89 -0.99
C ASN A 138 8.47 0.98 -2.52
N LYS A 139 7.82 0.04 -3.22
CA LYS A 139 7.72 0.07 -4.69
C LYS A 139 7.02 1.34 -5.20
N ASP A 140 5.90 1.74 -4.59
CA ASP A 140 5.21 3.00 -4.93
C ASP A 140 6.09 4.25 -4.70
N ALA A 141 6.98 4.22 -3.71
CA ALA A 141 7.91 5.31 -3.45
C ALA A 141 9.10 5.37 -4.42
N GLU A 142 9.44 4.24 -5.04
CA GLU A 142 10.43 4.13 -6.11
C GLU A 142 9.82 4.57 -7.46
N GLU A 143 8.64 4.05 -7.79
CA GLU A 143 7.97 4.27 -9.09
C GLU A 143 7.25 5.63 -9.18
N LEU A 144 6.73 6.14 -8.05
CA LEU A 144 5.96 7.40 -7.95
C LEU A 144 4.80 7.53 -8.96
N ARG A 145 4.20 6.39 -9.33
CA ARG A 145 3.10 6.35 -10.29
C ARG A 145 1.77 6.56 -9.58
N ILE A 146 1.25 7.79 -9.62
CA ILE A 146 -0.13 8.09 -9.18
C ILE A 146 -1.12 7.58 -10.24
N VAL A 147 -2.13 6.83 -9.78
CA VAL A 147 -3.23 6.32 -10.60
C VAL A 147 -4.55 7.03 -10.32
N HIS A 148 -4.64 7.73 -9.19
CA HIS A 148 -5.78 8.57 -8.87
C HIS A 148 -5.38 9.72 -7.96
N LEU A 149 -5.93 10.90 -8.23
CA LEU A 149 -5.83 12.06 -7.36
C LEU A 149 -7.22 12.64 -7.19
N GLN A 150 -7.65 12.80 -5.95
CA GLN A 150 -8.88 13.48 -5.60
C GLN A 150 -8.53 14.73 -4.81
N LEU A 151 -9.05 15.87 -5.24
CA LEU A 151 -8.99 17.11 -4.49
C LEU A 151 -10.20 17.16 -3.54
N GLY A 152 -9.99 17.69 -2.34
CA GLY A 152 -11.07 17.92 -1.39
C GLY A 152 -12.07 18.91 -1.97
N THR A 153 -13.35 18.60 -1.85
CA THR A 153 -14.45 19.54 -2.12
C THR A 153 -15.12 19.88 -0.79
N ASP A 154 -15.39 21.16 -0.56
CA ASP A 154 -16.12 21.65 0.62
C ASP A 154 -17.55 21.08 0.72
#